data_AF-A0A5N5SW09-F1
#
_entry.id   AF-A0A5N5SW09-F1
#
_cell.length_a   1.000
_cell.length_b   1.000
_cell.length_c   1.000
_cell.angle_alpha   90.00
_cell.angle_beta   90.00
_cell.angle_gamma   90.00
#
_symmetry.space_group_name_H-M   'P 1'
#
loop_
_entity.id
_entity.type
_entity.pdbx_description
1 polymer ?
#
loop_
_entity_poly.entity_id
_entity_poly.type
_entity_poly.pdbx_seq_one_letter_code
_entity_poly.pdbx_strand_id
1 'polypeptide(L)'
;MYVFTSMPCEHYLIVAQLVLSAGAEDVPNAQQVKTLIKDIWDLRIAKLRTSIAEFIKGEGTHAKLDYLTLHELNTVRPFLPHALDQLNRLTKNTQSAAFNTTTQD
;
A
#
# COMPACT_ATOMS: atom_id res chain seq x y z
N MET A 1 -12.70 -3.32 2.19
CA MET A 1 -11.39 -3.29 1.50
C MET A 1 -11.55 -2.58 0.18
N TYR A 2 -10.68 -1.61 -0.09
CA TYR A 2 -10.82 -0.73 -1.24
C TYR A 2 -10.40 -1.40 -2.56
N VAL A 3 -11.11 -1.11 -3.65
CA VAL A 3 -10.78 -1.60 -5.01
C VAL A 3 -9.90 -0.58 -5.74
N PHE A 4 -8.73 -0.98 -6.25
CA PHE A 4 -7.89 -0.11 -7.07
C PHE A 4 -8.29 -0.22 -8.55
N THR A 5 -8.20 0.90 -9.27
CA THR A 5 -8.42 0.91 -10.72
C THR A 5 -7.14 0.47 -11.43
N SER A 6 -7.27 -0.28 -12.54
CA SER A 6 -6.14 -0.62 -13.39
C SER A 6 -5.46 0.64 -13.94
N MET A 7 -4.13 0.66 -13.90
CA MET A 7 -3.33 1.73 -14.49
C MET A 7 -3.00 1.41 -15.96
N PRO A 8 -2.79 2.43 -16.82
CA PRO A 8 -2.47 2.21 -18.23
C PRO A 8 -1.22 1.33 -18.45
N CYS A 9 -0.26 1.41 -17.54
CA CYS A 9 0.86 0.48 -17.46
C CYS A 9 1.32 0.31 -16.00
N GLU A 10 1.98 -0.81 -15.71
CA GLU A 10 2.45 -1.16 -14.36
C GLU A 10 3.48 -0.15 -13.81
N HIS A 11 4.28 0.44 -14.69
CA HIS A 11 5.39 1.32 -14.34
C HIS A 11 5.12 2.78 -14.71
N TYR A 12 3.85 3.21 -14.77
CA TYR A 12 3.44 4.52 -15.29
C TYR A 12 4.19 5.69 -14.67
N LEU A 13 4.48 5.64 -13.36
CA LEU A 13 5.22 6.70 -12.68
C LEU A 13 6.67 6.81 -13.13
N ILE A 14 7.36 5.68 -13.24
CA ILE A 14 8.77 5.66 -13.64
C ILE A 14 8.88 6.15 -15.09
N VAL A 15 7.99 5.65 -15.96
CA VAL A 15 7.92 6.09 -17.36
C VAL A 15 7.65 7.59 -17.45
N ALA A 16 6.64 8.09 -16.74
CA ALA A 16 6.30 9.51 -16.74
C ALA A 16 7.42 10.38 -16.19
N GLN A 17 8.06 9.96 -15.10
CA GLN A 17 9.19 10.67 -14.53
C GLN A 17 10.34 10.75 -15.53
N LEU A 18 10.72 9.63 -16.16
CA LEU A 18 11.83 9.60 -17.12
C LEU A 18 11.55 10.50 -18.33
N VAL A 19 10.35 10.41 -18.90
CA VAL A 19 9.94 11.21 -20.06
C VAL A 19 9.87 12.70 -19.72
N LEU A 20 9.16 13.06 -18.65
CA LEU A 20 8.96 14.46 -18.26
C LEU A 20 10.21 15.10 -17.65
N SER A 21 11.23 14.32 -17.28
CA SER A 21 12.52 14.85 -16.85
C SER A 21 13.49 15.07 -18.01
N ALA A 22 13.40 14.27 -19.08
CA ALA A 22 14.35 14.32 -20.19
C ALA A 22 13.90 15.17 -21.37
N GLY A 23 12.59 15.26 -21.63
CA GLY A 23 12.04 15.97 -22.80
C GLY A 23 10.63 16.48 -22.54
N ALA A 24 10.49 17.35 -21.54
CA ALA A 24 9.19 17.94 -21.20
C ALA A 24 8.67 18.88 -22.30
N GLU A 25 9.58 19.53 -23.01
CA GLU A 25 9.33 20.46 -24.12
C GLU A 25 8.62 19.80 -25.31
N ASP A 26 8.86 18.51 -25.53
CA ASP A 26 8.26 17.72 -26.61
C ASP A 26 6.88 17.15 -26.22
N VAL A 27 6.48 17.29 -24.95
CA VAL A 27 5.21 16.77 -24.43
C VAL A 27 4.19 17.89 -24.34
N PRO A 28 3.08 17.83 -25.12
CA PRO A 28 2.01 18.80 -25.01
C PRO A 28 1.44 18.85 -23.58
N ASN A 29 1.31 20.06 -23.02
CA ASN A 29 0.80 20.28 -21.67
C ASN A 29 1.56 19.51 -20.57
N ALA A 30 2.88 19.32 -20.72
CA ALA A 30 3.72 18.54 -19.80
C ALA A 30 3.48 18.84 -18.31
N GLN A 31 3.33 20.13 -17.95
CA GLN A 31 3.08 20.53 -16.57
C GLN A 31 1.73 20.02 -16.05
N GLN A 32 0.68 20.08 -16.86
CA GLN A 32 -0.63 19.55 -16.48
C GLN A 32 -0.60 18.04 -16.33
N VAL A 33 0.06 17.33 -17.27
CA VAL A 33 0.25 15.88 -17.20
C VAL A 33 0.98 15.50 -15.91
N LYS A 34 2.06 16.21 -15.56
CA LYS A 34 2.80 16.00 -14.31
C LYS A 34 1.92 16.16 -13.07
N THR A 35 1.09 17.20 -13.02
CA THR A 35 0.16 17.43 -11.91
C THR A 35 -0.86 16.28 -11.80
N LEU A 36 -1.50 15.88 -12.89
CA LEU A 36 -2.49 14.81 -12.89
C LEU A 36 -1.90 13.47 -12.44
N ILE A 37 -0.68 13.15 -12.88
CA ILE A 37 0.02 11.93 -12.47
C ILE A 37 0.31 11.94 -10.97
N LYS A 38 0.72 13.10 -10.43
CA LYS A 38 0.93 13.28 -9.00
C LYS A 38 -0.37 13.11 -8.21
N ASP A 39 -1.46 13.73 -8.65
CA ASP A 39 -2.76 13.64 -7.99
C ASP A 39 -3.27 12.18 -7.94
N ILE A 40 -3.11 11.43 -9.03
CA ILE A 40 -3.44 10.00 -9.08
C ILE A 40 -2.59 9.20 -8.08
N TRP A 41 -1.27 9.44 -8.05
CA TRP A 41 -0.39 8.77 -7.09
C TRP A 41 -0.77 9.08 -5.65
N ASP A 42 -0.94 10.35 -5.29
CA ASP A 42 -1.26 10.78 -3.93
C ASP A 42 -2.58 10.18 -3.46
N LEU A 43 -3.61 10.17 -4.32
CA LEU A 43 -4.90 9.53 -4.04
C LEU A 43 -4.74 8.04 -3.79
N ARG A 44 -3.95 7.34 -4.62
CA ARG A 44 -3.78 5.89 -4.52
C ARG A 44 -2.95 5.49 -3.30
N ILE A 45 -1.92 6.25 -2.94
CA ILE A 45 -1.16 6.04 -1.69
C ILE A 45 -2.03 6.32 -0.46
N ALA A 46 -2.84 7.38 -0.47
CA ALA A 46 -3.79 7.64 0.61
C ALA A 46 -4.78 6.47 0.78
N LYS A 47 -5.33 5.97 -0.33
CA LYS A 47 -6.23 4.81 -0.35
C LYS A 47 -5.57 3.53 0.16
N LEU A 48 -4.30 3.28 -0.22
CA LEU A 48 -3.52 2.15 0.28
C LEU A 48 -3.33 2.22 1.79
N ARG A 49 -2.96 3.39 2.32
CA ARG A 49 -2.80 3.60 3.78
C ARG A 49 -4.10 3.36 4.53
N THR A 50 -5.23 3.88 4.03
CA THR A 50 -6.55 3.63 4.65
C THR A 50 -6.90 2.14 4.60
N SER A 51 -6.67 1.47 3.47
CA SER A 51 -6.91 0.02 3.34
C SER A 51 -6.08 -0.80 4.33
N ILE A 52 -4.83 -0.42 4.56
CA ILE A 52 -3.95 -1.08 5.55
C ILE A 52 -4.46 -0.82 6.98
N ALA A 53 -4.86 0.41 7.29
CA ALA A 53 -5.38 0.76 8.61
C ALA A 53 -6.67 -0.01 8.94
N GLU A 54 -7.58 -0.14 7.97
CA GLU A 54 -8.79 -0.96 8.11
C GLU A 54 -8.46 -2.44 8.28
N PHE A 55 -7.49 -2.96 7.52
CA PHE A 55 -7.05 -4.36 7.63
C PHE A 55 -6.52 -4.69 9.03
N ILE A 56 -5.68 -3.81 9.61
CA ILE A 56 -5.14 -4.00 10.96
C ILE A 56 -6.25 -3.91 12.01
N LYS A 57 -7.15 -2.92 11.89
CA LYS A 57 -8.27 -2.73 12.83
C LYS A 57 -9.28 -3.89 12.81
N GLY A 58 -9.47 -4.50 11.65
CA GLY A 58 -10.39 -5.63 11.47
C GLY A 58 -9.77 -6.99 11.81
N GLU A 59 -8.58 -7.04 12.39
CA GLU A 59 -7.83 -8.28 12.68
C GLU A 59 -7.73 -9.20 11.45
N GLY A 60 -7.55 -8.59 10.27
CA GLY A 60 -7.53 -9.32 9.01
C GLY A 60 -6.36 -10.30 8.95
N THR A 61 -6.63 -11.52 8.45
CA THR A 61 -5.60 -12.55 8.24
C THR A 61 -5.11 -12.59 6.80
N HIS A 62 -5.93 -12.13 5.85
CA HIS A 62 -5.63 -12.13 4.43
C HIS A 62 -6.18 -10.87 3.74
N ALA A 63 -5.38 -10.30 2.84
CA ALA A 63 -5.77 -9.19 2.00
C ALA A 63 -5.35 -9.46 0.56
N LYS A 64 -6.26 -9.20 -0.38
CA LYS A 64 -6.01 -9.23 -1.81
C LYS A 64 -6.13 -7.81 -2.36
N LEU A 65 -5.04 -7.28 -2.90
CA LEU A 65 -5.01 -5.95 -3.51
C LEU A 65 -4.73 -6.12 -5.00
N ASP A 66 -5.79 -6.11 -5.80
CA ASP A 66 -5.68 -6.13 -7.27
C ASP A 66 -5.31 -4.73 -7.78
N TYR A 67 -4.60 -4.66 -8.92
CA TYR A 67 -4.24 -3.41 -9.60
C TYR A 67 -3.37 -2.41 -8.79
N LEU A 68 -2.66 -2.89 -7.78
CA LEU A 68 -1.59 -2.14 -7.13
C LEU A 68 -0.33 -2.22 -7.99
N THR A 69 0.31 -1.09 -8.24
CA THR A 69 1.56 -1.05 -9.01
C THR A 69 2.76 -1.39 -8.13
N LEU A 70 3.86 -1.82 -8.75
CA LEU A 70 5.08 -2.17 -8.02
C LEU A 70 5.67 -0.98 -7.24
N HIS A 71 5.56 0.23 -7.79
CA HIS A 71 6.05 1.44 -7.14
C HIS A 71 5.26 1.73 -5.84
N GLU A 72 3.93 1.57 -5.88
CA GLU A 72 3.08 1.70 -4.69
C GLU A 72 3.41 0.65 -3.64
N LEU A 73 3.54 -0.61 -4.06
CA LEU A 73 3.87 -1.72 -3.16
C LEU A 73 5.22 -1.51 -2.45
N ASN A 74 6.22 -1.00 -3.17
CA ASN A 74 7.53 -0.72 -2.60
C ASN A 74 7.53 0.39 -1.56
N THR A 75 6.51 1.27 -1.52
CA THR A 75 6.41 2.30 -0.46
C THR A 75 6.10 1.73 0.92
N VAL A 76 5.43 0.56 0.99
CA VAL A 76 5.00 -0.06 2.25
C VAL A 76 5.78 -1.33 2.58
N ARG A 77 6.35 -1.99 1.57
CA ARG A 77 7.07 -3.27 1.71
C ARG A 77 8.18 -3.28 2.77
N PRO A 78 9.01 -2.23 2.94
CA PRO A 78 10.08 -2.25 3.93
C PRO A 78 9.60 -2.21 5.39
N PHE A 79 8.34 -1.81 5.63
CA PHE A 79 7.82 -1.59 6.98
C PHE A 79 6.70 -2.57 7.33
N LEU A 80 5.70 -2.68 6.46
CA LEU A 80 4.43 -3.34 6.76
C LEU A 80 4.59 -4.82 7.17
N PRO A 81 5.37 -5.66 6.47
CA PRO A 81 5.53 -7.07 6.86
C PRO A 81 6.16 -7.24 8.24
N HIS A 82 7.16 -6.41 8.58
CA HIS A 82 7.81 -6.46 9.89
C HIS A 82 6.85 -6.03 11.01
N ALA A 83 6.08 -4.95 10.79
CA ALA A 83 5.07 -4.51 11.76
C ALA A 83 3.98 -5.58 11.99
N LEU A 84 3.50 -6.21 10.92
CA LEU A 84 2.50 -7.29 11.00
C LEU A 84 3.04 -8.55 11.68
N ASP A 85 4.32 -8.91 11.47
CA ASP A 85 4.96 -10.01 12.18
C ASP A 85 4.99 -9.76 13.69
N GLN A 86 5.37 -8.55 14.11
CA GLN A 86 5.36 -8.20 15.55
C GLN A 86 3.94 -8.23 16.13
N LEU A 87 2.96 -7.67 15.42
CA LEU A 87 1.56 -7.72 15.85
C LEU A 87 1.08 -9.17 16.01
N ASN A 88 1.35 -10.04 15.03
CA ASN A 88 0.98 -11.44 15.07
C ASN A 88 1.61 -12.18 16.26
N ARG A 89 2.90 -11.92 16.56
CA ARG A 89 3.58 -12.50 17.72
C ARG A 89 2.94 -12.07 19.04
N LEU A 90 2.58 -10.80 19.17
CA LEU A 90 1.89 -10.28 20.36
C LEU A 90 0.51 -10.93 20.53
N THR A 91 -0.30 -10.97 19.47
CA THR A 91 -1.63 -11.61 19.51
C THR A 91 -1.54 -13.08 19.92
N LYS A 92 -0.58 -13.84 19.38
CA LYS A 92 -0.36 -15.24 19.76
C LYS A 92 0.05 -15.40 21.23
N ASN A 93 0.93 -14.53 21.73
CA ASN A 93 1.36 -14.57 23.13
C ASN A 93 0.20 -14.26 24.08
N THR A 94 -0.65 -13.28 23.75
CA THR A 94 -1.85 -12.96 24.54
C THR A 94 -2.83 -14.12 24.58
N GLN A 95 -3.05 -14.81 23.44
CA GLN A 95 -3.91 -16.00 23.39
C GLN A 95 -3.37 -17.15 24.25
N SER A 96 -2.06 -17.44 24.17
CA SER A 96 -1.42 -18.46 25.00
C SER A 96 -1.50 -18.15 26.50
N ALA A 97 -1.36 -16.88 26.88
CA ALA A 97 -1.47 -16.46 28.28
C ALA A 97 -2.89 -16.67 28.84
N ALA A 98 -3.92 -16.35 28.05
CA ALA A 98 -5.32 -16.57 28.45
C ALA A 98 -5.68 -18.06 28.60
N PHE A 99 -5.06 -18.92 27.79
CA PHE A 99 -5.25 -20.37 27.91
C PHE A 99 -4.68 -20.93 29.22
N ASN A 100 -3.49 -20.48 29.64
CA ASN A 100 -2.83 -20.93 30.86
C ASN A 100 -3.60 -20.57 32.14
N THR A 101 -4.29 -19.44 32.19
CA THR A 101 -5.16 -19.06 33.32
C THR A 101 -6.42 -19.92 33.45
N THR A 102 -6.86 -20.58 32.38
CA THR A 102 -8.10 -21.41 32.39
C THR A 102 -7.83 -22.85 32.84
N THR A 103 -6.56 -23.27 32.94
CA THR A 103 -6.18 -24.67 33.25
C THR A 103 -5.70 -24.84 34.70
N GLN A 104 -5.80 -23.80 35.53
CA GLN A 104 -5.39 -23.82 36.95
C GLN A 104 -6.54 -23.89 37.95
N ASP A 105 -7.79 -24.09 37.49
CA ASP A 105 -8.96 -24.43 38.30
C ASP A 105 -9.45 -25.87 38.03
#